data_AF-A0A367R6P3-F1
#
_entry.id   AF-A0A367R6P3-F1
#
_cell.length_a   1.000
_cell.length_b   1.000
_cell.length_c   1.000
_cell.angle_alpha   90.00
_cell.angle_beta   90.00
_cell.angle_gamma   90.00
#
_symmetry.space_group_name_H-M   'P 1'
#
loop_
_entity.id
_entity.type
_entity.pdbx_description
1 polymer ?
#
loop_
_entity_poly.entity_id
_entity_poly.type
_entity_poly.pdbx_seq_one_letter_code
_entity_poly.pdbx_strand_id
1 'polypeptide(L)' 'MTEEKQVTYKMFLPESMRARFKSICALKGVSMNEVLLELVETWVTENEAHSSKTDRGKGAA' A
#
# COMPACT_ATOMS: atom_id res chain seq x y z
N MET A 1 -14.59 -7.23 19.26
CA MET A 1 -13.90 -6.92 17.99
C MET A 1 -13.25 -5.58 18.19
N THR A 2 -11.92 -5.52 18.19
CA THR A 2 -11.20 -4.26 18.37
C THR A 2 -11.33 -3.49 17.06
N GLU A 3 -12.17 -2.45 17.02
CA GLU A 3 -12.21 -1.55 15.86
C GLU A 3 -10.83 -0.90 15.72
N GLU A 4 -10.12 -1.23 14.65
CA GLU A 4 -8.85 -0.61 14.33
C GLU A 4 -9.10 0.86 13.98
N LYS A 5 -8.38 1.75 14.69
CA LYS A 5 -8.54 3.18 14.51
C LYS A 5 -7.96 3.60 13.16
N GLN A 6 -8.81 4.13 12.27
CA GLN A 6 -8.36 4.71 11.01
C GLN A 6 -7.48 5.95 11.25
N VAL A 7 -6.42 6.07 10.48
CA VAL A 7 -5.47 7.19 10.52
C VAL A 7 -5.32 7.82 9.13
N THR A 8 -4.97 9.11 9.08
CA THR A 8 -4.74 9.81 7.82
C THR A 8 -3.34 9.51 7.27
N TYR A 9 -3.29 9.04 6.02
CA TYR A 9 -2.05 8.94 5.25
C TYR A 9 -1.86 10.20 4.39
N LYS A 10 -0.74 10.90 4.57
CA LYS A 10 -0.39 12.10 3.80
C LYS A 10 0.77 11.78 2.86
N MET A 11 0.66 12.21 1.61
CA MET A 11 1.72 12.07 0.61
C MET A 11 1.91 13.36 -0.19
N PHE A 12 3.11 13.54 -0.72
CA PHE A 12 3.41 14.58 -1.69
C PHE A 12 3.37 13.98 -3.08
N LEU A 13 2.65 14.64 -3.99
CA LEU A 13 2.44 14.16 -5.34
C LEU A 13 2.42 15.36 -6.29
N PRO A 14 3.04 15.28 -7.48
CA PRO A 14 2.88 16.32 -8.49
C PRO A 14 1.40 16.56 -8.82
N GLU A 15 1.01 17.81 -9.00
CA GLU A 15 -0.39 18.18 -9.27
C GLU A 15 -0.96 17.45 -10.50
N SER A 16 -0.17 17.37 -11.57
CA SER A 16 -0.54 16.67 -12.80
C SER A 16 -0.82 15.18 -12.55
N MET A 17 -0.07 14.55 -11.65
CA MET A 17 -0.28 13.16 -11.27
C MET A 17 -1.56 13.01 -10.45
N ARG A 18 -1.87 13.96 -9.55
CA ARG A 18 -3.09 13.93 -8.72
C ARG A 18 -4.32 14.04 -9.60
N ALA A 19 -4.28 14.94 -10.57
CA ALA A 19 -5.35 15.14 -11.54
C ALA A 19 -5.60 13.85 -12.34
N ARG A 20 -4.54 13.24 -12.89
CA ARG A 20 -4.66 11.97 -13.63
C ARG A 20 -5.22 10.85 -12.76
N PHE A 21 -4.69 10.68 -11.55
CA PHE A 21 -5.16 9.67 -10.61
C PHE A 21 -6.65 9.84 -10.28
N LYS A 22 -7.07 11.07 -9.94
CA LYS A 22 -8.48 11.40 -9.67
C LYS A 22 -9.37 11.10 -10.87
N SER A 23 -8.96 11.50 -12.08
CA SER A 23 -9.72 11.24 -13.30
C SER A 23 -9.88 9.74 -13.58
N ILE A 24 -8.84 8.94 -13.40
CA ILE A 24 -8.91 7.49 -13.57
C ILE A 24 -9.85 6.85 -12.55
N CYS A 25 -9.77 7.24 -11.28
CA CYS A 25 -10.67 6.75 -10.24
C CYS A 25 -12.13 7.07 -10.58
N ALA A 26 -12.42 8.30 -11.01
CA ALA A 26 -13.75 8.72 -11.41
C ALA A 26 -14.29 7.92 -12.61
N LEU A 27 -13.47 7.70 -13.64
CA LEU A 27 -13.84 6.89 -14.81
C LEU A 27 -14.15 5.43 -14.45
N LYS A 28 -13.46 4.89 -13.44
CA LYS A 28 -13.66 3.52 -12.95
C LYS A 28 -14.76 3.40 -11.89
N GLY A 29 -15.33 4.51 -11.42
CA GLY A 29 -16.34 4.51 -10.37
C GLY A 29 -15.80 4.09 -9.00
N VAL A 30 -14.50 4.26 -8.74
CA VAL A 30 -13.85 3.93 -7.46
C VAL A 30 -13.38 5.19 -6.74
N SER A 31 -13.28 5.13 -5.42
CA SER A 31 -12.73 6.24 -4.63
C SER A 31 -11.20 6.23 -4.67
N MET A 32 -10.61 7.41 -4.52
CA MET A 32 -9.16 7.54 -4.38
C MET A 32 -8.62 6.75 -3.16
N ASN A 33 -9.40 6.66 -2.09
CA ASN A 33 -8.98 5.99 -0.86
C ASN A 33 -8.91 4.47 -1.05
N GLU A 34 -9.89 3.86 -1.73
CA GLU A 34 -9.88 2.43 -2.04
C GLU A 34 -8.63 2.04 -2.83
N VAL A 35 -8.32 2.79 -3.89
CA VAL A 35 -7.13 2.51 -4.72
C VAL A 35 -5.83 2.73 -3.93
N LEU A 36 -5.76 3.75 -3.07
CA LEU A 36 -4.58 3.97 -2.23
C LEU A 36 -4.40 2.86 -1.19
N LEU A 37 -5.48 2.38 -0.58
CA LEU A 37 -5.46 1.24 0.33
C LEU A 37 -4.95 -0.01 -0.37
N GLU A 38 -5.48 -0.33 -1.55
CA GLU A 38 -5.04 -1.49 -2.35
C GLU A 38 -3.54 -1.43 -2.66
N LEU A 39 -3.03 -0.26 -3.05
CA LEU A 39 -1.61 -0.06 -3.32
C LEU A 39 -0.74 -0.24 -2.06
N VAL A 40 -1.20 0.27 -0.92
CA VAL A 40 -0.49 0.13 0.36
C VAL A 40 -0.51 -1.31 0.86
N GLU A 41 -1.66 -1.98 0.81
CA GLU A 41 -1.82 -3.39 1.21
C GLU A 41 -0.95 -4.31 0.35
N THR A 42 -0.95 -4.08 -0.98
CA THR A 42 -0.10 -4.83 -1.91
C THR A 42 1.37 -4.66 -1.55
N TRP A 43 1.81 -3.41 -1.35
CA TRP A 43 3.19 -3.12 -0.98
C TRP A 43 3.59 -3.78 0.34
N VAL A 44 2.75 -3.69 1.38
CA VAL A 44 3.03 -4.31 2.69
C VAL A 44 3.13 -5.84 2.54
N THR A 45 2.15 -6.46 1.88
CA THR A 45 2.10 -7.92 1.69
C THR A 45 3.34 -8.45 0.97
N GLU A 46 3.75 -7.79 -0.12
CA GLU A 46 4.93 -8.19 -0.90
C GLU A 46 6.22 -8.10 -0.06
N ASN A 47 6.35 -7.08 0.79
CA ASN A 47 7.57 -6.81 1.53
C ASN A 47 7.65 -7.58 2.87
N GLU A 48 6.52 -7.90 3.50
CA GLU A 48 6.47 -8.79 4.66
C GLU A 48 6.83 -10.23 4.27
N ALA A 49 6.35 -10.70 3.12
CA ALA A 49 6.69 -12.01 2.56
C ALA A 49 8.19 -12.16 2.24
N HIS A 50 8.89 -11.05 2.01
CA HIS A 50 10.34 -11.03 1.76
C HIS A 50 11.18 -10.95 3.03
N SER A 51 10.61 -10.43 4.13
CA SER A 51 11.30 -10.29 5.42
C SER A 51 11.44 -11.61 6.18
N SER A 52 10.67 -12.65 5.83
CA SER A 52 10.67 -13.95 6.52
C SER A 52 11.69 -14.98 5.99
N LYS A 53 12.53 -14.64 4.99
CA LYS A 53 13.51 -15.57 4.38
C LYS A 53 14.96 -15.42 4.84
N THR A 54 15.26 -14.54 5.80
CA THR A 54 16.61 -14.40 6.38
C THR A 54 16.66 -14.93 7.81
N ASP A 55 16.32 -16.21 8.01
CA ASP A 55 16.85 -17.00 9.14
C ASP A 55 16.76 -18.50 8.81
N ARG A 56 17.47 -18.95 7.77
CA ARG A 56 17.80 -20.38 7.63
C ARG A 56 19.15 -20.54 6.97
N GLY A 57 20.18 -20.65 7.81
CA GLY A 57 21.34 -21.46 7.49
C GLY A 57 22.69 -20.75 7.59
N LYS A 58 23.24 -20.69 8.80
CA LYS A 58 24.66 -21.03 8.99
C LYS A 58 24.92 -21.67 10.36
N GLY A 59 24.44 -22.91 10.50
CA GLY A 59 25.08 -23.91 11.34
C GLY A 59 25.81 -24.89 10.43
N ALA A 60 27.14 -24.86 10.47
CA ALA A 60 28.10 -25.84 9.94
C ALA A 60 29.50 -25.21 10.16
N ALA A 61 30.50 -25.85 10.74
CA ALA A 61 30.68 -27.15 11.36
C ALA A 61 31.88 -27.01 12.33
#